data_AF-A0A2G4DIK9-F1
#
_entry.id   AF-A0A2G4DIK9-F1
#
_cell.length_a   1.000
_cell.length_b   1.000
_cell.length_c   1.000
_cell.angle_alpha   90.00
_cell.angle_beta   90.00
_cell.angle_gamma   90.00
#
_symmetry.space_group_name_H-M   'P 1'
#
loop_
_entity.id
_entity.type
_entity.pdbx_description
1 polymer ?
#
loop_
_entity_poly.entity_id
_entity_poly.type
_entity_poly.pdbx_seq_one_letter_code
_entity_poly.pdbx_strand_id
1 'polypeptide(L)'
;HAGVAGYTRKPEGWHKGTSGGKPINNVDLPDQLLLRWQSLVEPQAYKISIRIPQWVRDEMIKPEKGFCLWAGEWKEDFRDTITLGMAPGGIVKVWLGGSCLGFKEVGRYQAKIEPLGPNQDGKGLFYRAPNPAAQAWIEQHGIPYGSW
;
A
#
# COMPACT_ATOMS: atom_id res chain seq x y z
N HIS A 1 -11.74 -20.76 21.75
CA HIS A 1 -11.34 -20.23 20.43
C HIS A 1 -12.17 -19.00 20.13
N ALA A 2 -11.57 -17.81 20.13
CA ALA A 2 -12.24 -16.54 19.84
C ALA A 2 -11.70 -15.98 18.50
N GLY A 3 -12.60 -15.64 17.57
CA GLY A 3 -12.26 -15.11 16.25
C GLY A 3 -12.01 -13.59 16.29
N VAL A 4 -11.00 -13.15 15.54
CA VAL A 4 -10.52 -11.75 15.42
C VAL A 4 -11.36 -10.97 14.38
N ALA A 5 -11.51 -9.64 14.43
CA ALA A 5 -12.23 -8.87 13.39
C ALA A 5 -11.38 -8.54 12.14
N GLY A 6 -12.03 -8.38 10.97
CA GLY A 6 -11.40 -7.98 9.70
C GLY A 6 -12.44 -7.82 8.56
N TYR A 7 -12.27 -6.83 7.67
CA TYR A 7 -13.26 -6.50 6.62
C TYR A 7 -13.17 -7.31 5.32
N THR A 8 -12.04 -7.98 5.07
CA THR A 8 -11.91 -9.13 4.15
C THR A 8 -10.70 -9.93 4.61
N ARG A 9 -10.88 -10.86 5.56
CA ARG A 9 -9.79 -11.81 5.81
C ARG A 9 -9.55 -12.59 4.51
N LYS A 10 -8.31 -12.88 4.14
CA LYS A 10 -7.45 -13.77 4.90
C LYS A 10 -5.94 -13.49 4.85
N PRO A 11 -5.43 -12.72 3.93
CA PRO A 11 -5.15 -13.47 2.74
C PRO A 11 -3.64 -13.67 2.57
N GLU A 12 -3.27 -14.81 2.01
CA GLU A 12 -1.93 -15.08 1.54
C GLU A 12 -1.61 -14.06 0.43
N GLY A 13 -0.58 -13.22 0.67
CA GLY A 13 -0.43 -11.92 0.00
C GLY A 13 -1.48 -10.92 0.52
N TRP A 14 -1.11 -9.67 0.82
CA TRP A 14 -2.09 -8.64 1.17
C TRP A 14 -2.57 -7.85 -0.09
N HIS A 15 -3.46 -8.29 -1.00
CA HIS A 15 -3.63 -9.54 -1.79
C HIS A 15 -3.65 -9.19 -3.30
N LYS A 16 -2.68 -8.34 -3.70
CA LYS A 16 -2.44 -7.77 -5.05
C LYS A 16 -3.44 -6.65 -5.42
N GLY A 17 -2.96 -5.41 -5.54
CA GLY A 17 -3.75 -4.17 -5.74
C GLY A 17 -4.59 -4.14 -7.03
N THR A 18 -5.51 -3.22 -7.28
CA THR A 18 -5.61 -1.79 -6.96
C THR A 18 -6.95 -1.46 -6.27
N SER A 19 -6.93 -0.51 -5.33
CA SER A 19 -8.13 0.27 -4.98
C SER A 19 -7.73 1.73 -4.74
N GLY A 20 -8.36 2.69 -5.45
CA GLY A 20 -8.13 4.13 -5.24
C GLY A 20 -6.86 4.71 -5.89
N GLY A 21 -6.32 4.05 -6.93
CA GLY A 21 -5.15 4.54 -7.67
C GLY A 21 -5.38 5.94 -8.28
N LYS A 22 -4.30 6.70 -8.46
CA LYS A 22 -4.31 7.98 -9.16
C LYS A 22 -3.50 7.83 -10.44
N PRO A 23 -4.08 8.03 -11.63
CA PRO A 23 -3.31 8.01 -12.87
C PRO A 23 -2.32 9.18 -12.85
N ILE A 24 -1.09 8.90 -13.24
CA ILE A 24 -0.06 9.91 -13.46
C ILE A 24 0.37 9.75 -14.92
N ASN A 25 0.10 10.76 -15.73
CA ASN A 25 0.34 10.73 -17.17
C ASN A 25 1.34 11.82 -17.55
N ASN A 26 1.95 11.70 -18.74
CA ASN A 26 2.88 12.69 -19.31
C ASN A 26 4.15 12.94 -18.47
N VAL A 27 4.65 11.89 -17.81
CA VAL A 27 5.91 11.93 -17.05
C VAL A 27 6.73 10.68 -17.33
N ASP A 28 8.03 10.76 -17.09
CA ASP A 28 8.91 9.60 -17.12
C ASP A 28 8.58 8.61 -15.99
N LEU A 29 9.02 7.36 -16.17
CA LEU A 29 8.86 6.32 -15.14
C LEU A 29 9.50 6.73 -13.82
N PRO A 30 8.86 6.46 -12.67
CA PRO A 30 9.32 6.93 -11.38
C PRO A 30 10.66 6.31 -11.00
N ASP A 31 11.58 7.14 -10.53
CA ASP A 31 12.87 6.71 -9.96
C ASP A 31 12.81 6.58 -8.43
N GLN A 32 11.86 7.27 -7.79
CA GLN A 32 11.71 7.33 -6.34
C GLN A 32 10.26 7.56 -5.94
N LEU A 33 9.86 6.97 -4.81
CA LEU A 33 8.58 7.21 -4.15
C LEU A 33 8.82 7.86 -2.78
N LEU A 34 8.17 9.01 -2.59
CA LEU A 34 8.08 9.67 -1.29
C LEU A 34 6.71 9.40 -0.72
N LEU A 35 6.65 8.71 0.42
CA LEU A 35 5.41 8.30 1.03
C LEU A 35 5.35 8.80 2.47
N ARG A 36 4.21 9.40 2.82
CA ARG A 36 3.80 9.68 4.20
C ARG A 36 2.40 9.17 4.39
N TRP A 37 2.16 8.50 5.51
CA TRP A 37 0.83 8.06 5.90
C TRP A 37 0.66 8.12 7.41
N GLN A 38 -0.59 8.00 7.83
CA GLN A 38 -0.96 7.97 9.22
C GLN A 38 -1.46 6.58 9.63
N SER A 39 -1.00 6.10 10.79
CA SER A 39 -1.68 5.04 11.53
C SER A 39 -2.76 5.67 12.43
N LEU A 40 -3.95 5.06 12.47
CA LEU A 40 -4.99 5.48 13.41
C LEU A 40 -4.92 4.72 14.72
N VAL A 41 -4.41 3.48 14.66
CA VAL A 41 -4.26 2.59 15.80
C VAL A 41 -3.01 2.94 16.61
N GLU A 42 -2.00 3.52 15.96
CA GLU A 42 -0.88 4.20 16.61
C GLU A 42 -1.06 5.68 16.30
N PRO A 43 -1.16 6.60 17.27
CA PRO A 43 -1.45 8.02 17.04
C PRO A 43 -0.24 8.78 16.47
N GLN A 44 0.35 8.25 15.38
CA GLN A 44 1.56 8.74 14.75
C GLN A 44 1.47 8.61 13.21
N ALA A 45 2.35 9.35 12.55
CA ALA A 45 2.55 9.25 11.12
C ALA A 45 3.92 8.62 10.82
N TYR A 46 4.04 8.05 9.63
CA TYR A 46 5.26 7.48 9.11
C TYR A 46 5.66 8.18 7.83
N LYS A 47 6.96 8.21 7.57
CA LYS A 47 7.53 8.64 6.29
C LYS A 47 8.62 7.70 5.80
N ILE A 48 8.71 7.58 4.48
CA ILE A 48 9.76 6.83 3.81
C ILE A 48 10.06 7.41 2.43
N SER A 49 11.32 7.26 2.01
CA SER A 49 11.76 7.42 0.63
C SER A 49 12.21 6.05 0.11
N ILE A 50 11.64 5.61 -1.01
CA ILE A 50 11.92 4.31 -1.63
C ILE A 50 12.47 4.59 -3.03
N ARG A 51 13.72 4.22 -3.30
CA ARG A 51 14.26 4.27 -4.66
C ARG A 51 13.74 3.08 -5.46
N ILE A 52 13.21 3.33 -6.64
CA ILE A 52 12.73 2.30 -7.54
C ILE A 52 13.93 1.62 -8.20
N PRO A 53 14.12 0.30 -8.02
CA PRO A 53 15.20 -0.43 -8.69
C PRO A 53 15.06 -0.37 -10.21
N GLN A 54 16.18 -0.38 -10.93
CA GLN A 54 16.17 -0.31 -12.40
C GLN A 54 15.31 -1.41 -13.04
N TRP A 55 15.39 -2.66 -12.52
CA TRP A 55 14.62 -3.79 -13.04
C TRP A 55 13.11 -3.53 -13.04
N VAL A 56 12.59 -2.73 -12.10
CA VAL A 56 11.17 -2.38 -12.06
C VAL A 56 10.83 -1.52 -13.27
N ARG A 57 11.66 -0.52 -13.59
CA ARG A 57 11.46 0.33 -14.76
C ARG A 57 11.63 -0.44 -16.07
N ASP A 58 12.57 -1.38 -16.11
CA ASP A 58 12.77 -2.26 -17.27
C ASP A 58 11.53 -3.17 -17.50
N GLU A 59 10.89 -3.62 -16.42
CA GLU A 59 9.64 -4.38 -16.48
C GLU A 59 8.43 -3.51 -16.89
N MET A 60 8.40 -2.23 -16.49
CA MET A 60 7.31 -1.29 -16.85
C MET A 60 7.23 -1.02 -18.36
N ILE A 61 8.35 -1.09 -19.09
CA ILE A 61 8.41 -0.86 -20.54
C ILE A 61 8.31 -2.13 -21.38
N LYS A 62 8.21 -3.30 -20.74
CA LYS A 62 8.17 -4.58 -21.43
C LYS A 62 6.72 -4.97 -21.72
N PRO A 63 6.32 -5.12 -23.00
CA PRO A 63 5.01 -5.66 -23.32
C PRO A 63 4.94 -7.14 -22.90
N GLU A 64 3.85 -7.52 -22.24
CA GLU A 64 3.55 -8.91 -21.87
C GLU A 64 2.14 -9.28 -22.34
N LYS A 65 1.98 -10.50 -22.87
CA LYS A 65 0.66 -11.04 -23.19
C LYS A 65 0.02 -11.64 -21.94
N GLY A 66 -1.10 -11.08 -21.49
CA GLY A 66 -1.86 -11.53 -20.33
C GLY A 66 -3.32 -11.85 -20.66
N PHE A 67 -3.94 -12.74 -19.89
CA PHE A 67 -5.39 -12.95 -19.97
C PHE A 67 -6.11 -11.91 -19.12
N CYS A 68 -6.81 -10.98 -19.77
CA CYS A 68 -7.55 -9.91 -19.13
C CYS A 68 -8.89 -10.43 -18.60
N LEU A 69 -8.98 -10.73 -17.29
CA LEU A 69 -10.19 -11.28 -16.68
C LEU A 69 -11.45 -10.44 -16.93
N TRP A 70 -11.32 -9.10 -16.90
CA TRP A 70 -12.45 -8.19 -17.10
C TRP A 70 -12.91 -8.08 -18.56
N ALA A 71 -12.02 -8.38 -19.53
CA ALA A 71 -12.33 -8.38 -20.95
C ALA A 71 -12.60 -9.79 -21.52
N GLY A 72 -12.25 -10.84 -20.77
CA GLY A 72 -12.42 -12.23 -21.18
C GLY A 72 -11.51 -12.67 -22.34
N GLU A 73 -10.44 -11.93 -22.63
CA GLU A 73 -9.58 -12.17 -23.79
C GLU A 73 -8.10 -11.96 -23.47
N TRP A 74 -7.24 -12.51 -24.34
CA TRP A 74 -5.80 -12.31 -24.26
C TRP A 74 -5.41 -10.99 -24.93
N LYS A 75 -4.72 -10.11 -24.21
CA LYS A 75 -4.18 -8.85 -24.73
C LYS A 75 -2.72 -8.68 -24.38
N GLU A 76 -2.05 -7.85 -25.15
CA GLU A 76 -0.80 -7.23 -24.71
C GLU A 76 -1.12 -6.17 -23.66
N ASP A 77 -0.35 -6.15 -22.58
CA ASP A 77 -0.46 -5.20 -21.48
C ASP A 77 0.94 -4.88 -20.93
N PHE A 78 1.02 -3.83 -20.11
CA PHE A 78 2.25 -3.39 -19.46
C PHE A 78 2.10 -3.41 -17.95
N ARG A 79 3.23 -3.52 -17.25
CA ARG A 79 3.25 -3.43 -15.80
C ARG A 79 3.30 -1.97 -15.35
N ASP A 80 2.23 -1.23 -15.58
CA ASP A 80 2.16 0.22 -15.39
C ASP A 80 1.73 0.66 -13.97
N THR A 81 1.44 -0.29 -13.08
CA THR A 81 0.79 -0.03 -11.80
C THR A 81 1.72 -0.34 -10.63
N ILE A 82 2.10 0.68 -9.87
CA ILE A 82 2.80 0.51 -8.58
C ILE A 82 1.78 0.57 -7.43
N THR A 83 1.70 -0.50 -6.65
CA THR A 83 0.82 -0.60 -5.47
C THR A 83 1.62 -0.51 -4.18
N LEU A 84 1.12 0.28 -3.24
CA LEU A 84 1.70 0.48 -1.91
C LEU A 84 0.75 -0.08 -0.83
N GLY A 85 1.18 -1.14 -0.16
CA GLY A 85 0.53 -1.66 1.04
C GLY A 85 1.15 -1.03 2.27
N MET A 86 0.40 -0.18 2.97
CA MET A 86 0.83 0.51 4.19
C MET A 86 0.18 -0.13 5.40
N ALA A 87 0.97 -0.42 6.43
CA ALA A 87 0.48 -1.01 7.67
C ALA A 87 0.96 -0.23 8.91
N PRO A 88 0.29 -0.40 10.06
CA PRO A 88 0.82 -0.03 11.37
C PRO A 88 2.22 -0.63 11.61
N GLY A 89 2.99 -0.04 12.52
CA GLY A 89 4.38 -0.43 12.76
C GLY A 89 5.34 0.06 11.66
N GLY A 90 4.88 0.88 10.72
CA GLY A 90 5.73 1.51 9.70
C GLY A 90 6.12 0.59 8.54
N ILE A 91 5.38 -0.48 8.27
CA ILE A 91 5.69 -1.40 7.17
C ILE A 91 5.07 -0.93 5.86
N VAL A 92 5.86 -0.95 4.79
CA VAL A 92 5.41 -0.73 3.41
C VAL A 92 5.80 -1.91 2.54
N LYS A 93 4.84 -2.51 1.85
CA LYS A 93 5.10 -3.46 0.77
C LYS A 93 4.78 -2.81 -0.57
N VAL A 94 5.68 -3.02 -1.54
CA VAL A 94 5.56 -2.45 -2.89
C VAL A 94 5.39 -3.57 -3.88
N TRP A 95 4.42 -3.44 -4.78
CA TRP A 95 4.21 -4.37 -5.88
C TRP A 95 4.11 -3.64 -7.21
N LEU A 96 4.58 -4.30 -8.25
CA LEU A 96 4.46 -3.89 -9.64
C LEU A 96 3.43 -4.80 -10.33
N GLY A 97 2.41 -4.24 -10.96
CA GLY A 97 1.38 -4.98 -11.69
C GLY A 97 0.88 -4.24 -12.92
N GLY A 98 -0.12 -4.80 -13.57
CA GLY A 98 -0.81 -4.20 -14.71
C GLY A 98 -2.28 -4.61 -14.70
N SER A 99 -3.08 -4.03 -15.60
CA SER A 99 -4.53 -4.26 -15.65
C SER A 99 -4.91 -5.73 -15.90
N CYS A 100 -4.09 -6.45 -16.65
CA CYS A 100 -4.24 -7.84 -17.05
C CYS A 100 -3.07 -8.72 -16.58
N LEU A 101 -2.08 -8.12 -15.92
CA LEU A 101 -0.86 -8.80 -15.49
C LEU A 101 -0.82 -8.93 -13.97
N GLY A 102 -0.63 -10.16 -13.48
CA GLY A 102 -0.51 -10.42 -12.04
C GLY A 102 0.69 -9.71 -11.41
N PHE A 103 0.65 -9.43 -10.11
CA PHE A 103 1.65 -8.56 -9.47
C PHE A 103 2.95 -9.27 -9.10
N LYS A 104 4.07 -8.56 -9.26
CA LYS A 104 5.43 -8.90 -8.80
C LYS A 104 5.74 -8.08 -7.55
N GLU A 105 6.29 -8.72 -6.51
CA GLU A 105 6.76 -7.99 -5.33
C GLU A 105 8.06 -7.27 -5.63
N VAL A 106 8.09 -5.97 -5.35
CA VAL A 106 9.30 -5.14 -5.49
C VAL A 106 10.12 -5.18 -4.20
N GLY A 107 9.44 -5.12 -3.05
CA GLY A 107 10.09 -5.26 -1.76
C GLY A 107 9.21 -4.90 -0.56
N ARG A 108 9.75 -5.17 0.63
CA ARG A 108 9.19 -4.81 1.93
C ARG A 108 10.15 -3.85 2.64
N TYR A 109 9.64 -2.74 3.12
CA TYR A 109 10.41 -1.62 3.65
C TYR A 109 9.92 -1.20 5.03
N GLN A 110 10.84 -0.68 5.84
CA GLN A 110 10.56 -0.12 7.17
C GLN A 110 10.66 1.41 7.10
N ALA A 111 9.53 2.07 7.34
CA ALA A 111 9.46 3.52 7.45
C ALA A 111 9.86 4.00 8.84
N LYS A 112 10.23 5.28 8.89
CA LYS A 112 10.52 6.00 10.13
C LYS A 112 9.27 6.74 10.60
N ILE A 113 9.17 6.96 11.90
CA ILE A 113 8.17 7.86 12.47
C ILE A 113 8.42 9.27 11.91
N GLU A 114 7.36 9.95 11.47
CA GLU A 114 7.39 11.37 11.12
C GLU A 114 7.43 12.20 12.41
N PRO A 115 8.53 12.94 12.71
CA PRO A 115 8.63 13.70 13.96
C PRO A 115 7.54 14.76 14.14
N LEU A 116 7.00 15.31 13.04
CA LEU A 116 5.88 16.25 13.09
C LEU A 116 4.53 15.56 13.37
N GLY A 117 4.53 14.23 13.48
CA GLY A 117 3.34 13.45 13.76
C GLY A 117 2.27 13.58 12.65
N PRO A 118 1.02 13.24 12.98
CA PRO A 118 -0.07 13.30 12.02
C PRO A 118 -0.50 14.74 11.68
N ASN A 119 -0.28 15.70 12.60
CA ASN A 119 -0.73 17.09 12.50
C ASN A 119 0.40 18.05 12.06
N GLN A 120 0.91 17.86 10.84
CA GLN A 120 2.07 18.62 10.31
C GLN A 120 1.93 20.15 10.37
N ASP A 121 0.73 20.68 10.14
CA ASP A 121 0.46 22.12 10.07
C ASP A 121 -0.21 22.68 11.33
N GLY A 122 -0.41 21.85 12.36
CA GLY A 122 -1.11 22.22 13.59
C GLY A 122 -2.60 22.56 13.41
N LYS A 123 -3.18 22.40 12.20
CA LYS A 123 -4.57 22.75 11.92
C LYS A 123 -5.57 21.64 12.25
N GLY A 124 -5.08 20.44 12.61
CA GLY A 124 -5.91 19.30 13.03
C GLY A 124 -6.81 18.72 11.94
N LEU A 125 -6.66 19.16 10.68
CA LEU A 125 -7.57 18.82 9.57
C LEU A 125 -7.44 17.37 9.08
N PHE A 126 -6.32 16.70 9.36
CA PHE A 126 -5.98 15.41 8.76
C PHE A 126 -5.85 14.27 9.77
N TYR A 127 -5.86 14.55 11.07
CA TYR A 127 -5.92 13.49 12.09
C TYR A 127 -7.35 13.23 12.52
N ARG A 128 -7.78 11.97 12.41
CA ARG A 128 -9.02 11.50 13.01
C ARG A 128 -8.73 10.36 13.97
N ALA A 129 -8.77 10.62 15.27
CA ALA A 129 -8.66 9.58 16.28
C ALA A 129 -9.76 8.50 16.06
N PRO A 130 -9.49 7.23 16.43
CA PRO A 130 -10.53 6.21 16.47
C PRO A 130 -11.73 6.69 17.30
N ASN A 131 -12.95 6.37 16.85
CA ASN A 131 -14.12 6.60 17.68
C ASN A 131 -14.10 5.64 18.89
N PRO A 132 -14.89 5.89 19.96
CA PRO A 132 -14.85 5.06 21.16
C PRO A 132 -15.10 3.57 20.92
N ALA A 133 -15.95 3.22 19.96
CA ALA A 133 -16.22 1.82 19.61
C ALA A 133 -15.01 1.14 18.96
N ALA A 134 -14.35 1.83 18.03
CA ALA A 134 -13.11 1.35 17.40
C ALA A 134 -11.98 1.25 18.42
N GLN A 135 -11.87 2.23 19.31
CA GLN A 135 -10.87 2.25 20.38
C GLN A 135 -11.06 1.06 21.34
N ALA A 136 -12.27 0.85 21.85
CA ALA A 136 -12.60 -0.28 22.71
C ALA A 136 -12.34 -1.63 22.01
N TRP A 137 -12.63 -1.70 20.70
CA TRP A 137 -12.34 -2.89 19.91
C TRP A 137 -10.83 -3.18 19.83
N ILE A 138 -10.02 -2.15 19.56
CA ILE A 138 -8.55 -2.25 19.50
C ILE A 138 -8.00 -2.67 20.86
N GLU A 139 -8.49 -2.10 21.96
CA GLU A 139 -8.06 -2.45 23.32
C GLU A 139 -8.39 -3.90 23.67
N GLN A 140 -9.56 -4.40 23.25
CA GLN A 140 -9.99 -5.76 23.52
C GLN A 140 -9.26 -6.83 22.68
N HIS A 141 -8.92 -6.52 21.43
CA HIS A 141 -8.43 -7.53 20.46
C HIS A 141 -6.97 -7.32 20.06
N GLY A 142 -6.40 -6.15 20.33
CA GLY A 142 -5.08 -5.75 19.86
C GLY A 142 -5.00 -5.56 18.35
N ILE A 143 -3.79 -5.31 17.88
CA ILE A 143 -3.45 -5.18 16.46
C ILE A 143 -2.45 -6.29 16.09
N PRO A 144 -2.69 -7.09 15.04
CA PRO A 144 -1.86 -8.24 14.73
C PRO A 144 -0.60 -7.84 13.94
N TYR A 145 0.34 -7.14 14.58
CA TYR A 145 1.56 -6.61 13.95
C TYR A 145 2.43 -7.66 13.24
N GLY A 146 2.35 -8.94 13.64
CA GLY A 146 3.06 -10.04 13.00
C GLY A 146 2.42 -10.58 11.71
N SER A 147 1.28 -10.04 11.28
CA SER A 147 0.56 -10.52 10.09
C SER A 147 1.00 -9.89 8.76
N TRP A 148 1.96 -8.95 8.78
CA TRP A 148 2.49 -8.25 7.61
C TRP A 148 4.02 -8.07 7.62
#